data_AF-A0A7Y1UM85-F1
#
_entry.id   AF-A0A7Y1UM85-F1
#
_cell.length_a   1.000
_cell.length_b   1.000
_cell.length_c   1.000
_cell.angle_alpha   90.00
_cell.angle_beta   90.00
_cell.angle_gamma   90.00
#
_symmetry.space_group_name_H-M   'P 1'
#
loop_
_entity.id
_entity.type
_entity.pdbx_description
1 polymer ?
#
loop_
_entity_poly.entity_id
_entity_poly.type
_entity_poly.pdbx_seq_one_letter_code
_entity_poly.pdbx_strand_id
1 'polypeptide(L)'
;MKKKRVVVVLILVAILFVALECVEVDGHGSAHTYLASAGATSPTLKPFSWYRDLVVAGAVYHSFPAPYIAGLRAVVASEDHDEHRADRHAGILRMLTTACSPAPGARESPASARPRDYER
;
A
#
# COMPACT_ATOMS: atom_id res chain seq x y z
N MET A 1 26.14 -0.79 30.27
CA MET A 1 24.68 -0.79 30.51
C MET A 1 24.02 0.38 29.77
N LYS A 2 23.22 0.11 28.71
CA LYS A 2 22.15 1.03 28.27
C LYS A 2 21.19 0.26 27.36
N LYS A 3 19.93 0.22 27.80
CA LYS A 3 18.85 -0.66 27.37
C LYS A 3 18.43 -0.34 25.93
N LYS A 4 18.70 -1.24 24.98
CA LYS A 4 17.97 -1.30 23.69
C LYS A 4 16.64 -2.02 23.96
N ARG A 5 15.66 -1.28 24.48
CA ARG A 5 14.27 -1.75 24.66
C ARG A 5 13.31 -0.65 24.19
N VAL A 6 13.45 -0.26 22.93
CA VAL A 6 12.50 0.59 22.23
C VAL A 6 12.59 0.11 20.78
N VAL A 7 11.45 -0.12 20.11
CA VAL A 7 11.24 -0.65 18.73
C VAL A 7 10.55 -2.02 18.67
N VAL A 8 10.84 -2.99 19.55
CA VAL A 8 10.17 -4.32 19.49
C VAL A 8 8.73 -4.29 20.03
N VAL A 9 8.42 -3.37 20.97
CA VAL A 9 7.09 -3.29 21.60
C VAL A 9 6.04 -2.64 20.68
N LEU A 10 6.42 -1.69 19.81
CA LEU A 10 5.48 -1.05 18.88
C LEU A 10 5.03 -1.99 17.75
N ILE A 11 5.92 -2.87 17.27
CA ILE A 11 5.58 -3.88 16.28
C ILE A 11 4.69 -4.97 16.91
N LEU A 12 4.99 -5.40 18.14
CA LEU A 12 4.14 -6.36 18.87
C LEU A 12 2.76 -5.80 19.24
N VAL A 13 2.64 -4.51 19.56
CA VAL A 13 1.35 -3.87 19.85
C VAL A 13 0.52 -3.66 18.57
N ALA A 14 1.14 -3.40 17.41
CA ALA A 14 0.44 -3.37 16.13
C ALA A 14 0.01 -4.77 15.63
N ILE A 15 0.81 -5.81 15.90
CA ILE A 15 0.47 -7.20 15.55
C ILE A 15 -0.66 -7.76 16.43
N LEU A 16 -0.82 -7.29 17.67
CA LEU A 16 -1.85 -7.82 18.58
C LEU A 16 -3.30 -7.56 18.11
N PHE A 17 -3.48 -6.62 17.19
CA PHE A 17 -4.80 -6.20 16.71
C PHE A 17 -5.07 -6.58 15.25
N VAL A 18 -4.26 -7.45 14.67
CA VAL A 18 -4.39 -7.89 13.27
C VAL A 18 -4.61 -9.41 13.27
N ALA A 19 -5.71 -9.85 12.68
CA ALA A 19 -5.98 -11.26 12.45
C ALA A 19 -5.31 -11.71 11.15
N LEU A 20 -4.63 -12.86 11.19
CA LEU A 20 -4.21 -13.56 9.98
C LEU A 20 -5.43 -14.32 9.44
N GLU A 21 -5.89 -13.93 8.25
CA GLU A 21 -7.03 -14.56 7.60
C GLU A 21 -6.61 -15.19 6.27
N CYS A 22 -7.28 -16.28 5.90
CA CYS A 22 -7.11 -16.91 4.60
C CYS A 22 -8.30 -16.52 3.73
N VAL A 23 -8.01 -15.88 2.59
CA VAL A 23 -9.01 -15.39 1.64
C VAL A 23 -8.86 -16.18 0.35
N GLU A 24 -9.98 -16.65 -0.21
CA GLU A 24 -10.01 -17.25 -1.53
C GLU A 24 -9.94 -16.16 -2.60
N VAL A 25 -8.99 -16.28 -3.51
CA VAL A 25 -8.83 -15.37 -4.64
C VAL A 25 -9.25 -16.10 -5.90
N ASP A 26 -10.29 -15.59 -6.56
CA ASP A 26 -10.84 -16.21 -7.76
C ASP A 26 -9.76 -16.44 -8.83
N GLY A 27 -9.66 -17.68 -9.29
CA GLY A 27 -8.67 -18.10 -10.28
C GLY A 27 -7.22 -18.18 -9.77
N HIS A 28 -6.96 -17.95 -8.48
CA HIS A 28 -5.61 -17.96 -7.90
C HIS A 28 -5.50 -18.82 -6.62
N GLY A 29 -6.63 -19.24 -6.04
CA GLY A 29 -6.68 -20.09 -4.84
C GLY A 29 -6.54 -19.30 -3.55
N SER A 30 -6.15 -19.99 -2.46
CA SER A 30 -6.10 -19.39 -1.13
C SER A 30 -4.87 -18.51 -0.92
N ALA A 31 -5.08 -17.34 -0.33
CA ALA A 31 -4.04 -16.39 0.03
C ALA A 31 -4.17 -15.99 1.50
N HIS A 32 -3.05 -15.92 2.21
CA HIS A 32 -3.02 -15.41 3.57
C HIS A 32 -2.86 -13.89 3.55
N THR A 33 -3.65 -13.20 4.35
CA THR A 33 -3.62 -11.75 4.49
C THR A 33 -3.82 -11.32 5.93
N TYR A 34 -3.56 -10.04 6.18
CA TYR A 34 -3.65 -9.42 7.49
C TYR A 34 -4.84 -8.45 7.51
N LEU A 35 -5.80 -8.69 8.41
CA LEU A 35 -6.96 -7.82 8.57
C LEU A 35 -6.95 -7.17 9.95
N ALA A 36 -7.20 -5.87 9.99
CA ALA A 36 -7.32 -5.14 11.24
C ALA A 36 -8.58 -5.62 11.99
N SER A 37 -8.42 -5.96 13.27
CA SER A 37 -9.54 -6.32 14.14
C SER A 37 -10.53 -5.16 14.27
N ALA A 38 -11.82 -5.47 14.46
CA ALA A 38 -12.90 -4.48 14.50
C ALA A 38 -12.64 -3.33 15.49
N GLY A 39 -11.97 -3.59 16.62
CA GLY A 39 -11.64 -2.57 17.64
C GLY A 39 -10.40 -1.71 17.33
N ALA A 40 -9.64 -2.05 16.28
CA ALA A 40 -8.43 -1.33 15.87
C ALA A 40 -8.64 -0.47 14.63
N THR A 41 -9.86 -0.45 14.09
CA THR A 41 -10.26 0.45 13.01
C THR A 41 -11.13 1.55 13.58
N SER A 42 -10.84 2.79 13.21
CA SER A 42 -11.73 3.91 13.44
C SER A 42 -12.17 4.45 12.08
N PRO A 43 -13.49 4.58 11.81
CA PRO A 43 -13.99 5.08 10.54
C PRO A 43 -13.63 6.56 10.30
N THR A 44 -13.25 7.29 11.36
CA THR A 44 -12.83 8.68 11.27
C THR A 44 -11.34 8.86 10.99
N LEU A 45 -10.55 7.78 11.10
CA LEU A 45 -9.11 7.84 10.89
C LEU A 45 -8.83 7.89 9.39
N LYS A 46 -8.16 8.96 8.97
CA LYS A 46 -7.69 9.12 7.59
C LYS A 46 -6.24 8.64 7.50
N PRO A 47 -5.86 7.94 6.42
CA PRO A 47 -4.46 7.63 6.18
C PRO A 47 -3.66 8.93 6.00
N PHE A 48 -2.36 8.88 6.29
CA PHE A 48 -1.48 9.97 5.92
C PHE A 48 -1.28 10.01 4.39
N SER A 49 -1.07 11.22 3.85
CA SER A 49 -0.83 11.45 2.42
C SER A 49 0.28 10.55 1.88
N TRP A 50 1.43 10.50 2.58
CA TRP A 50 2.56 9.64 2.22
C TRP A 50 2.22 8.14 2.17
N TYR A 51 1.29 7.67 3.01
CA TYR A 51 0.90 6.26 3.04
C TYR A 51 0.00 5.91 1.86
N ARG A 52 -1.02 6.75 1.59
CA ARG A 52 -1.88 6.62 0.41
C ARG A 52 -1.03 6.60 -0.86
N ASP A 53 -0.08 7.51 -0.97
CA ASP A 53 0.75 7.65 -2.16
C ASP A 53 1.65 6.43 -2.37
N LEU A 54 2.14 5.79 -1.30
CA LEU A 54 2.89 4.53 -1.40
C LEU A 54 2.02 3.39 -1.93
N VAL A 55 0.79 3.27 -1.43
CA VAL A 55 -0.17 2.26 -1.90
C VAL A 55 -0.51 2.47 -3.38
N VAL A 56 -0.73 3.72 -3.78
CA VAL A 56 -0.97 4.09 -5.19
C VAL A 56 0.26 3.76 -6.05
N ALA A 57 1.46 4.11 -5.61
CA ALA A 57 2.69 3.83 -6.34
C ALA A 57 2.91 2.33 -6.54
N GLY A 58 2.65 1.51 -5.50
CA GLY A 58 2.71 0.05 -5.60
C GLY A 58 1.69 -0.52 -6.58
N ALA A 59 0.43 -0.04 -6.53
CA ALA A 59 -0.62 -0.47 -7.44
C ALA A 59 -0.29 -0.12 -8.90
N VAL A 60 0.26 1.07 -9.16
CA VAL A 60 0.74 1.47 -10.48
C VAL A 60 1.90 0.59 -10.94
N TYR A 61 2.90 0.37 -10.09
CA TYR A 61 4.06 -0.47 -10.41
C TYR A 61 3.66 -1.90 -10.81
N HIS A 62 2.69 -2.48 -10.11
CA HIS A 62 2.16 -3.81 -10.42
C HIS A 62 1.05 -3.83 -11.49
N SER A 63 0.80 -2.71 -12.18
CA SER A 63 -0.18 -2.59 -13.27
C SER A 63 -1.59 -3.04 -12.87
N PHE A 64 -2.05 -2.60 -11.69
CA PHE A 64 -3.44 -2.80 -11.26
C PHE A 64 -4.40 -2.00 -12.17
N PRO A 65 -5.70 -2.35 -12.19
CA PRO A 65 -6.68 -1.68 -13.05
C PRO A 65 -6.78 -0.17 -12.79
N ALA A 66 -6.90 0.61 -13.85
CA ALA A 66 -7.02 2.07 -13.74
C ALA A 66 -8.20 2.53 -12.84
N PRO A 67 -9.40 1.91 -12.86
CA PRO A 67 -10.49 2.27 -11.96
C PRO A 67 -10.13 2.04 -10.48
N TYR A 68 -9.42 0.95 -10.18
CA TYR A 68 -8.95 0.64 -8.83
C TYR A 68 -7.95 1.68 -8.33
N ILE A 69 -6.97 2.04 -9.17
CA ILE A 69 -5.98 3.08 -8.87
C ILE A 69 -6.68 4.44 -8.66
N ALA A 70 -7.69 4.77 -9.46
CA ALA A 70 -8.48 5.99 -9.29
C ALA A 70 -9.20 6.01 -7.93
N GLY A 71 -9.78 4.88 -7.52
CA GLY A 71 -10.38 4.71 -6.19
C GLY A 71 -9.38 4.97 -5.06
N LEU A 72 -8.18 4.40 -5.14
CA LEU A 72 -7.11 4.63 -4.16
C LEU A 72 -6.69 6.10 -4.09
N ARG A 73 -6.58 6.79 -5.24
CA ARG A 73 -6.24 8.22 -5.30
C ARG A 73 -7.32 9.12 -4.69
N ALA A 74 -8.58 8.72 -4.79
CA ALA A 74 -9.71 9.47 -4.27
C ALA A 74 -9.84 9.39 -2.73
N VAL A 75 -9.11 8.49 -2.06
CA VAL A 75 -9.12 8.39 -0.60
C VAL A 75 -8.61 9.69 0.03
N VAL A 76 -9.44 10.27 0.89
CA VAL A 76 -9.11 11.49 1.65
C VAL A 76 -8.00 11.14 2.65
N ALA A 77 -6.86 11.80 2.50
CA ALA A 77 -5.70 11.64 3.35
C ALA A 77 -5.43 12.93 4.14
N SER A 78 -4.78 12.79 5.29
CA SER A 78 -4.31 13.91 6.12
C SER A 78 -2.81 14.09 5.98
N GLU A 79 -2.32 15.31 6.18
CA GLU A 79 -0.88 15.52 6.31
C GLU A 79 -0.36 14.94 7.62
N ASP A 80 0.88 14.46 7.58
CA ASP A 80 1.57 13.95 8.76
C ASP A 80 2.27 15.10 9.48
N HIS A 81 1.94 15.30 10.76
CA HIS A 81 2.55 16.36 11.58
C HIS A 81 3.97 15.98 12.04
N ASP A 82 4.38 14.72 11.85
CA ASP A 82 5.76 14.27 12.03
C ASP A 82 6.53 14.45 10.71
N GLU A 83 7.13 15.62 10.53
CA GLU A 83 7.87 16.00 9.33
C GLU A 83 9.01 15.02 9.01
N HIS A 84 9.72 14.54 10.03
CA HIS A 84 10.82 13.59 9.83
C HIS A 84 10.30 12.24 9.31
N ARG A 85 9.14 11.79 9.79
CA ARG A 85 8.50 10.60 9.23
C ARG A 85 8.00 10.85 7.81
N ALA A 86 7.38 11.98 7.54
CA ALA A 86 6.93 12.35 6.20
C ALA A 86 8.10 12.34 5.19
N ASP A 87 9.22 12.98 5.54
CA ASP A 87 10.41 13.09 4.70
C ASP A 87 11.02 11.73 4.35
N ARG A 88 11.10 10.82 5.33
CA ARG A 88 11.59 9.45 5.09
C ARG A 88 10.74 8.73 4.05
N HIS A 89 9.41 8.82 4.15
CA HIS A 89 8.52 8.16 3.19
C HIS A 89 8.50 8.86 1.84
N ALA A 90 8.63 10.18 1.79
CA ALA A 90 8.85 10.91 0.54
C ALA A 90 10.12 10.46 -0.19
N GLY A 91 11.18 10.12 0.55
CA GLY A 91 12.39 9.48 -0.01
C GLY A 91 12.10 8.14 -0.69
N ILE A 92 11.35 7.27 -0.04
CA ILE A 92 10.95 5.96 -0.61
C ILE A 92 10.09 6.14 -1.85
N LEU A 93 9.12 7.06 -1.80
CA LEU A 93 8.26 7.39 -2.94
C LEU A 93 9.08 7.81 -4.15
N ARG A 94 10.04 8.73 -3.97
CA ARG A 94 10.94 9.16 -5.06
C ARG A 94 11.69 7.99 -5.68
N MET A 95 12.16 7.04 -4.87
CA MET A 95 12.86 5.85 -5.39
C MET A 95 11.92 4.97 -6.24
N LEU A 96 10.71 4.70 -5.76
CA LEU A 96 9.72 3.87 -6.46
C LEU A 96 9.26 4.50 -7.78
N THR A 97 9.02 5.81 -7.78
CA THR A 97 8.56 6.51 -8.99
C THR A 97 9.67 6.69 -10.01
N THR A 98 10.92 6.90 -9.57
CA THR A 98 12.06 7.04 -10.48
C THR A 98 12.40 5.72 -11.15
N ALA A 99 12.31 4.60 -10.42
CA ALA A 99 12.48 3.27 -10.98
C ALA A 99 11.38 2.89 -12.00
N CYS A 100 10.22 3.55 -11.93
CA CYS A 100 9.08 3.31 -12.81
C CYS A 100 9.06 4.20 -14.06
N SER A 101 10.08 5.06 -14.28
CA SER A 101 10.19 5.78 -15.54
C SER A 101 10.45 4.78 -16.66
N PRO A 102 9.57 4.63 -17.67
CA PRO A 102 9.93 3.85 -18.84
C PRO A 102 11.18 4.50 -19.44
N ALA A 103 12.22 3.71 -19.69
CA ALA A 103 13.36 4.19 -20.46
C ALA A 103 12.82 4.82 -21.76
N PRO A 104 13.30 6.00 -22.18
CA PRO A 104 12.84 6.62 -23.41
C PRO A 104 13.09 5.65 -24.57
N GLY A 105 12.02 5.03 -25.09
CA GLY A 105 12.08 4.05 -26.19
C GLY A 105 11.54 2.65 -25.91
N ALA A 106 11.04 2.33 -24.72
CA ALA A 106 10.40 1.02 -24.47
C ALA A 106 9.06 0.91 -25.23
N ARG A 107 9.08 0.19 -26.37
CA ARG A 107 7.85 -0.17 -27.11
C ARG A 107 6.99 -1.07 -26.23
N GLU A 108 5.71 -0.73 -26.12
CA GLU A 108 4.70 -1.51 -25.41
C GLU A 108 4.67 -2.96 -25.95
N SER A 109 4.83 -3.93 -25.05
CA SER A 109 4.67 -5.35 -25.38
C SER A 109 3.17 -5.67 -25.47
N PRO A 110 2.70 -6.40 -26.51
CA PRO A 110 1.28 -6.67 -26.75
C PRO A 110 0.63 -7.60 -25.70
N ALA A 111 1.36 -8.02 -24.66
CA ALA A 111 0.86 -8.89 -23.61
C ALA A 111 -0.06 -8.17 -22.58
N SER A 112 -0.16 -6.83 -22.60
CA SER A 112 -1.04 -6.07 -21.70
C SER A 112 -2.50 -5.98 -22.17
N ALA A 113 -2.83 -6.53 -23.36
CA ALA A 113 -4.12 -6.34 -24.03
C ALA A 113 -5.20 -7.38 -23.65
N ARG A 114 -5.08 -8.12 -22.54
CA ARG A 114 -6.21 -8.91 -22.03
C ARG A 114 -7.02 -8.06 -21.06
N PRO A 115 -8.31 -7.79 -21.34
CA PRO A 115 -9.21 -7.20 -20.36
C PRO A 115 -9.26 -8.15 -19.16
N ARG A 116 -8.82 -7.69 -18.00
CA ARG A 116 -9.16 -8.37 -16.75
C ARG A 116 -10.52 -7.81 -16.35
N ASP A 117 -11.56 -8.51 -16.75
CA ASP A 117 -12.95 -8.20 -16.43
C ASP A 117 -13.14 -8.43 -14.92
N TYR A 118 -13.10 -7.35 -14.14
CA TYR A 118 -13.30 -7.35 -12.68
C TYR A 118 -14.76 -7.08 -12.29
N GLU A 119 -15.71 -7.19 -13.20
CA GLU A 119 -17.13 -7.03 -12.89
C GLU A 119 -17.85 -8.39 -12.92
N ARG A 120 -18.13 -8.96 -11.74
CA ARG A 120 -19.49 -9.33 -11.33
C ARG A 120 -19.60 -9.71 -9.86
#